data_AF-A0A534VZI4-F1
#
_entry.id   AF-A0A534VZI4-F1
#
_cell.length_a   1.000
_cell.length_b   1.000
_cell.length_c   1.000
_cell.angle_alpha   90.00
_cell.angle_beta   90.00
_cell.angle_gamma   90.00
#
_symmetry.space_group_name_H-M   'P 1'
#
loop_
_entity.id
_entity.type
_entity.pdbx_description
1 polymer ?
#
loop_
_entity_poly.entity_id
_entity_poly.type
_entity_poly.pdbx_seq_one_letter_code
_entity_poly.pdbx_strand_id
1 'polypeptide(L)'
;MAVPAPPPAWITIRVEVAPEVADAVANFLVETGASGVLVEADGARTRLEAPVPAAAEAQVVAAVERYLTSLGEIAPAARGATLAAVPVPAVDWEALWRRHHRPMPVGRRLLVAPPWDVPRPAGR
;
A
#
# COMPACT_ATOMS: atom_id res chain seq x y z
N MET A 1 22.56 -6.94 -24.55
CA MET A 1 21.19 -7.46 -24.51
C MET A 1 20.75 -7.45 -23.05
N ALA A 2 19.85 -6.56 -22.65
CA ALA A 2 19.42 -6.49 -21.25
C ALA A 2 18.55 -7.70 -20.93
N VAL A 3 18.86 -8.41 -19.85
CA VAL A 3 17.99 -9.48 -19.34
C VAL A 3 16.73 -8.82 -18.79
N PRO A 4 15.52 -9.20 -19.25
CA PRO A 4 14.29 -8.65 -18.68
C PRO A 4 14.20 -9.04 -17.20
N ALA A 5 13.78 -8.09 -16.36
CA ALA A 5 13.54 -8.36 -14.95
C ALA A 5 12.46 -9.45 -14.79
N PRO A 6 12.54 -10.30 -13.74
CA PRO A 6 11.49 -11.27 -13.46
C PRO A 6 10.14 -10.53 -13.24
N PRO A 7 9.02 -11.17 -13.61
CA PRO A 7 7.71 -10.56 -13.40
C PRO A 7 7.48 -10.28 -11.91
N PRO A 8 6.75 -9.20 -11.57
CA PRO A 8 6.50 -8.85 -10.18
C PRO A 8 5.68 -9.96 -9.51
N ALA A 9 6.02 -10.31 -8.27
CA ALA A 9 5.25 -11.28 -7.49
C ALA A 9 3.90 -10.71 -7.01
N TRP A 10 3.81 -9.38 -6.90
CA TRP A 10 2.66 -8.65 -6.38
C TRP A 10 2.31 -7.46 -7.28
N ILE A 11 1.02 -7.23 -7.45
CA ILE A 11 0.45 -6.07 -8.11
C ILE A 11 -0.43 -5.34 -7.10
N THR A 12 -0.44 -4.01 -7.14
CA THR A 12 -1.36 -3.19 -6.37
C THR A 12 -2.56 -2.84 -7.24
N ILE A 13 -3.75 -3.23 -6.81
CA ILE A 13 -5.00 -2.72 -7.35
C ILE A 13 -5.23 -1.35 -6.72
N ARG A 14 -5.15 -0.31 -7.54
CA ARG A 14 -5.38 1.07 -7.16
C ARG A 14 -6.76 1.49 -7.63
N VAL A 15 -7.59 1.94 -6.71
CA VAL A 15 -8.92 2.49 -7.00
C VAL A 15 -9.00 3.89 -6.44
N GLU A 16 -9.42 4.88 -7.23
CA GLU A 16 -9.80 6.19 -6.69
C GLU A 16 -11.29 6.39 -6.80
N VAL A 17 -11.92 6.72 -5.68
CA VAL A 17 -13.37 6.89 -5.55
C VAL A 17 -13.72 8.13 -4.74
N ALA A 18 -14.99 8.51 -4.73
CA ALA A 18 -15.48 9.53 -3.82
C ALA A 18 -15.46 9.01 -2.36
N PRO A 19 -15.23 9.86 -1.35
CA PRO A 19 -15.12 9.43 0.05
C PRO A 19 -16.32 8.64 0.56
N GLU A 20 -17.53 8.94 0.07
CA GLU A 20 -18.79 8.34 0.51
C GLU A 20 -18.89 6.85 0.21
N VAL A 21 -18.11 6.35 -0.76
CA VAL A 21 -18.13 4.95 -1.19
C VAL A 21 -16.81 4.22 -0.89
N ALA A 22 -15.84 4.91 -0.29
CA ALA A 22 -14.51 4.38 -0.03
C ALA A 22 -14.53 3.11 0.83
N ASP A 23 -15.31 3.11 1.92
CA ASP A 23 -15.41 1.97 2.83
C ASP A 23 -16.01 0.74 2.15
N ALA A 24 -17.01 0.93 1.28
CA ALA A 24 -17.65 -0.15 0.56
C ALA A 24 -16.68 -0.81 -0.43
N VAL A 25 -15.92 0.00 -1.17
CA VAL A 25 -14.89 -0.47 -2.11
C VAL A 25 -13.72 -1.12 -1.37
N ALA A 26 -13.29 -0.56 -0.24
CA ALA A 26 -12.24 -1.15 0.60
C ALA A 26 -12.65 -2.54 1.12
N ASN A 27 -13.88 -2.68 1.62
CA ASN A 27 -14.41 -3.97 2.04
C ASN A 27 -14.41 -4.98 0.90
N PHE A 28 -14.90 -4.59 -0.29
CA PHE A 28 -14.91 -5.45 -1.46
C PHE A 28 -13.51 -5.91 -1.89
N LEU A 29 -12.51 -5.03 -1.84
CA LEU A 29 -11.12 -5.38 -2.16
C LEU A 29 -10.58 -6.47 -1.21
N VAL A 30 -10.88 -6.38 0.09
CA VAL A 30 -10.51 -7.41 1.08
C VAL A 30 -11.22 -8.74 0.77
N GLU A 31 -12.53 -8.70 0.52
CA GLU A 31 -13.31 -9.90 0.17
C GLU A 31 -12.82 -10.58 -1.12
N THR A 32 -12.24 -9.81 -2.04
CA THR A 32 -11.70 -10.30 -3.32
C THR A 32 -10.28 -10.86 -3.19
N GLY A 33 -9.70 -10.89 -1.98
CA GLY A 33 -8.43 -11.54 -1.68
C GLY A 33 -7.24 -10.61 -1.46
N ALA A 34 -7.48 -9.29 -1.31
CA ALA A 34 -6.44 -8.39 -0.86
C ALA A 34 -6.06 -8.69 0.60
N SER A 35 -4.76 -8.71 0.91
CA SER A 35 -4.27 -8.91 2.29
C SER A 35 -4.50 -7.70 3.19
N GLY A 36 -4.79 -6.54 2.60
CA GLY A 36 -5.07 -5.29 3.28
C GLY A 36 -5.30 -4.18 2.25
N VAL A 37 -5.83 -3.05 2.71
CA VAL A 37 -6.08 -1.87 1.88
C VAL A 37 -5.46 -0.65 2.55
N LEU A 38 -4.56 0.03 1.84
CA LEU A 38 -4.08 1.35 2.21
C LEU A 38 -5.09 2.39 1.71
N VAL A 39 -5.47 3.30 2.59
CA VAL A 39 -6.46 4.35 2.32
C VAL A 39 -5.79 5.70 2.48
N GLU A 40 -5.78 6.49 1.40
CA GLU A 40 -5.30 7.87 1.40
C GLU A 40 -6.46 8.79 0.97
N ALA A 41 -6.87 9.70 1.84
CA ALA A 41 -7.91 10.67 1.55
C ALA A 41 -7.31 12.07 1.43
N ASP A 42 -7.65 12.78 0.34
CA ASP A 42 -7.25 14.18 0.11
C ASP A 42 -8.40 15.18 0.35
N GLY A 43 -9.56 14.67 0.75
CA GLY A 43 -10.79 15.43 1.00
C GLY A 43 -11.77 15.44 -0.19
N ALA A 44 -11.29 15.33 -1.42
CA ALA A 44 -12.14 15.28 -2.62
C ALA A 44 -12.28 13.86 -3.17
N ARG A 45 -11.23 13.06 -3.04
CA ARG A 45 -11.15 11.66 -3.48
C ARG A 45 -10.47 10.84 -2.40
N THR A 46 -10.76 9.55 -2.43
CA THR A 46 -10.08 8.55 -1.61
C THR A 46 -9.41 7.55 -2.53
N ARG A 47 -8.09 7.42 -2.40
CA ARG A 47 -7.26 6.45 -3.09
C ARG A 47 -7.10 5.22 -2.21
N LEU A 48 -7.49 4.08 -2.77
CA LEU A 48 -7.42 2.76 -2.17
C LEU A 48 -6.34 1.97 -2.88
N GLU A 49 -5.40 1.40 -2.15
CA GLU A 49 -4.36 0.54 -2.68
C GLU A 49 -4.40 -0.83 -2.01
N ALA A 50 -4.66 -1.85 -2.82
CA ALA A 50 -4.85 -3.23 -2.37
C ALA A 50 -3.85 -4.16 -3.07
N PRO A 51 -2.74 -4.53 -2.41
CA PRO A 51 -1.81 -5.52 -2.94
C PRO A 51 -2.45 -6.91 -3.05
N VAL A 52 -2.31 -7.52 -4.22
CA VAL A 52 -2.73 -8.91 -4.52
C VAL A 52 -1.60 -9.66 -5.24
N PRO A 53 -1.56 -11.00 -5.16
CA PRO A 53 -0.63 -11.78 -5.97
C PRO A 53 -0.80 -11.44 -7.45
N ALA A 54 0.29 -11.26 -8.19
CA ALA A 54 0.22 -10.87 -9.61
C ALA A 54 -0.58 -11.88 -10.47
N ALA A 55 -0.58 -13.17 -10.08
CA ALA A 55 -1.38 -14.20 -10.73
C ALA A 55 -2.90 -13.98 -10.60
N ALA A 56 -3.36 -13.21 -9.60
CA ALA A 56 -4.76 -12.88 -9.38
C ALA A 56 -5.21 -11.58 -10.08
N GLU A 57 -4.28 -10.82 -10.68
CA GLU A 57 -4.53 -9.48 -11.23
C GLU A 57 -5.79 -9.42 -12.10
N ALA A 58 -5.84 -10.22 -13.16
CA ALA A 58 -6.93 -10.19 -14.14
C ALA A 58 -8.29 -10.53 -13.50
N GLN A 59 -8.32 -11.48 -12.57
CA GLN A 59 -9.54 -11.87 -11.86
C GLN A 59 -10.03 -10.74 -10.95
N VAL A 60 -9.12 -10.13 -10.18
CA VAL A 60 -9.46 -9.07 -9.22
C VAL A 60 -9.89 -7.82 -9.97
N VAL A 61 -9.18 -7.41 -11.03
CA VAL A 61 -9.56 -6.27 -11.89
C VAL A 61 -10.98 -6.46 -12.42
N ALA A 62 -11.28 -7.60 -13.05
CA ALA A 62 -12.60 -7.87 -13.59
C ALA A 62 -13.71 -7.94 -12.51
N ALA A 63 -13.37 -8.34 -11.27
CA ALA A 63 -14.31 -8.30 -10.16
C ALA A 63 -14.58 -6.87 -9.69
N VAL A 64 -13.53 -6.05 -9.54
CA VAL A 64 -13.63 -4.65 -9.11
C VAL A 64 -14.36 -3.80 -10.15
N GLU A 65 -14.11 -3.97 -11.44
CA GLU A 65 -14.84 -3.25 -12.50
C GLU A 65 -16.35 -3.53 -12.46
N ARG A 66 -16.72 -4.81 -12.31
CA ARG A 66 -18.13 -5.22 -12.18
C ARG A 66 -18.77 -4.61 -10.93
N TYR A 67 -18.05 -4.64 -9.81
CA TYR A 67 -18.52 -4.08 -8.55
C TYR A 67 -18.69 -2.56 -8.62
N LEU A 68 -17.73 -1.83 -9.17
CA LEU A 68 -17.83 -0.37 -9.33
C LEU A 68 -18.99 0.02 -10.27
N THR A 69 -19.23 -0.78 -11.30
CA THR A 69 -20.36 -0.59 -12.21
C THR A 69 -21.69 -0.75 -11.46
N SER A 70 -21.90 -1.86 -10.74
CA SER A 70 -23.15 -2.08 -9.99
C SER A 70 -23.33 -1.08 -8.85
N LEU A 71 -22.24 -0.69 -8.18
CA LEU A 71 -22.27 0.32 -7.13
C LEU A 71 -22.68 1.69 -7.70
N GLY A 72 -22.25 2.04 -8.92
CA GLY A 72 -22.64 3.27 -9.60
C GLY A 72 -24.13 3.35 -9.99
N GLU A 73 -24.85 2.23 -9.99
CA GLU A 73 -26.31 2.20 -10.20
C GLU A 73 -27.07 2.64 -8.94
N ILE A 74 -26.58 2.26 -7.76
CA ILE A 74 -27.21 2.52 -6.46
C ILE A 74 -26.66 3.74 -5.73
N ALA A 75 -25.39 4.07 -5.94
CA ALA A 75 -24.68 5.18 -5.34
C ALA A 75 -23.99 6.00 -6.45
N PRO A 76 -24.61 7.10 -6.92
CA PRO A 76 -24.03 7.94 -7.98
C PRO A 76 -22.61 8.45 -7.67
N ALA A 77 -22.23 8.56 -6.39
CA ALA A 77 -20.89 8.92 -5.93
C ALA A 77 -19.79 7.91 -6.34
N ALA A 78 -20.14 6.65 -6.64
CA ALA A 78 -19.21 5.66 -7.18
C ALA A 78 -18.91 5.85 -8.68
N ARG A 79 -19.69 6.68 -9.38
CA ARG A 79 -19.43 6.99 -10.80
C ARG A 79 -18.14 7.78 -10.93
N GLY A 80 -17.42 7.53 -12.03
CA GLY A 80 -16.12 8.14 -12.25
C GLY A 80 -15.01 7.60 -11.33
N ALA A 81 -15.21 6.43 -10.74
CA ALA A 81 -14.11 5.68 -10.13
C ALA A 81 -13.02 5.39 -11.18
N THR A 82 -11.75 5.47 -10.78
CA THR A 82 -10.63 5.04 -11.62
C THR A 82 -10.06 3.75 -11.05
N LEU A 83 -9.59 2.87 -11.93
CA LEU A 83 -8.99 1.59 -11.58
C LEU A 83 -7.68 1.42 -12.34
N ALA A 84 -6.63 1.01 -11.64
CA ALA A 84 -5.35 0.68 -12.21
C ALA A 84 -4.71 -0.52 -11.49
N ALA A 85 -3.92 -1.29 -12.22
CA ALA A 85 -3.03 -2.31 -11.69
C ALA A 85 -1.58 -1.81 -11.83
N VAL A 86 -0.85 -1.72 -10.72
CA VAL A 86 0.52 -1.17 -10.67
C VAL A 86 1.46 -2.15 -9.99
N PRO A 87 2.64 -2.48 -10.57
CA PRO A 87 3.62 -3.36 -9.92
C PRO A 87 4.04 -2.84 -8.55
N VAL A 88 4.12 -3.74 -7.56
CA VAL A 88 4.72 -3.41 -6.27
C VAL A 88 6.23 -3.36 -6.43
N PRO A 89 6.89 -2.22 -6.15
CA PRO A 89 8.34 -2.12 -6.23
C PRO A 89 9.02 -3.10 -5.26
N ALA A 90 10.05 -3.80 -5.72
CA ALA A 90 10.86 -4.68 -4.88
C ALA A 90 11.85 -3.87 -4.03
N VAL A 91 11.33 -3.17 -3.02
CA VAL A 91 12.11 -2.34 -2.09
C VAL A 91 12.41 -3.13 -0.83
N ASP A 92 13.68 -3.18 -0.43
CA ASP A 92 14.09 -3.69 0.88
C ASP A 92 13.78 -2.64 1.96
N TRP A 93 12.52 -2.64 2.40
CA TRP A 93 12.02 -1.72 3.41
C TRP A 93 12.74 -1.89 4.76
N GLU A 94 13.15 -3.10 5.14
CA GLU A 94 13.86 -3.35 6.39
C GLU A 94 15.24 -2.67 6.37
N ALA A 95 16.01 -2.86 5.29
CA ALA A 95 17.31 -2.22 5.14
C ALA A 95 17.19 -0.69 5.05
N LEU A 96 16.20 -0.17 4.30
CA LEU A 96 15.97 1.26 4.19
C LEU A 96 15.61 1.86 5.54
N TRP A 97 14.67 1.24 6.26
CA TRP A 97 14.26 1.69 7.58
C TRP A 97 15.42 1.67 8.59
N ARG A 98 16.21 0.58 8.64
CA ARG A 98 17.41 0.51 9.50
C ARG A 98 18.45 1.57 9.15
N ARG A 99 18.58 1.97 7.88
CA ARG A 99 19.52 3.03 7.47
C ARG A 99 19.10 4.42 7.96
N HIS A 100 17.80 4.68 8.08
CA HIS A 100 17.29 5.98 8.53
C HIS A 100 17.15 6.11 10.06
N HIS A 101 17.23 5.01 10.81
CA HIS A 101 17.16 5.03 12.27
C HIS A 101 18.56 4.88 12.88
N ARG A 102 19.03 5.95 13.52
CA ARG A 102 20.36 6.06 14.14
C ARG A 102 20.24 6.38 15.63
N PRO A 103 21.24 6.05 16.44
CA PRO A 103 21.31 6.48 17.83
C PRO A 103 21.17 7.99 17.95
N MET A 104 20.29 8.43 18.84
CA MET A 104 20.02 9.84 19.09
C MET A 104 20.24 10.17 20.57
N PRO A 105 21.10 11.16 20.89
CA PRO A 105 21.27 11.59 22.27
C PRO A 105 20.02 12.32 22.76
N VAL A 106 19.63 12.05 24.01
CA VAL A 106 18.55 12.75 24.70
C VAL A 106 19.15 13.42 25.94
N GLY A 107 19.35 14.73 25.87
CA GLY A 107 20.05 15.49 26.90
C GLY A 107 21.52 15.07 27.03
N ARG A 108 22.06 15.08 28.26
CA ARG A 108 23.50 14.86 28.49
C ARG A 108 23.92 13.43 28.80
N ARG A 109 22.98 12.56 29.21
CA ARG A 109 23.31 11.25 29.81
C ARG A 109 22.57 10.07 29.20
N LEU A 110 21.61 10.32 28.30
CA LEU A 110 20.80 9.26 27.70
C LEU A 110 21.03 9.20 26.20
N LEU A 111 21.06 7.98 25.69
CA LEU A 111 21.13 7.67 24.27
C LEU A 111 20.00 6.69 23.96
N VAL A 112 19.11 7.06 23.05
CA VAL A 112 18.11 6.15 22.51
C VAL A 112 18.71 5.55 21.24
N ALA A 113 19.00 4.26 21.28
CA ALA A 113 19.59 3.54 20.16
C ALA A 113 18.66 2.43 19.69
N PRO A 114 18.52 2.23 18.37
CA PRO A 114 17.82 1.06 17.88
C PRO A 114 18.62 -0.23 18.17
N PRO A 115 17.95 -1.39 18.30
CA PRO A 115 18.61 -2.64 18.70
C PRO A 115 19.68 -3.14 17.71
N TRP A 116 19.66 -2.70 16.45
CA TRP A 116 20.67 -3.05 15.44
C TRP A 116 21.88 -2.10 15.38
N ASP A 117 21.89 -1.02 16.17
CA ASP A 117 22.97 -0.02 16.16
C ASP A 117 23.18 0.54 17.57
N VAL A 118 23.44 -0.34 18.55
CA VAL A 118 23.69 0.07 19.96
C VAL A 118 25.17 0.39 20.14
N PRO A 119 25.56 1.66 20.39
CA PRO A 119 26.95 2.00 20.58
C PRO A 119 27.48 1.38 21.87
N ARG A 120 28.75 0.92 21.84
CA ARG A 120 29.42 0.51 23.06
C ARG A 120 29.56 1.71 23.99
N PRO A 121 29.31 1.55 25.30
CA PRO A 121 29.57 2.61 26.26
C PRO A 121 31.04 3.01 26.16
N ALA A 122 31.31 4.31 26.10
CA ALA A 122 32.68 4.81 26.19
C ALA A 122 33.26 4.31 27.51
N GLY A 123 34.33 3.51 27.45
CA GLY A 123 35.04 3.03 28.62
C GLY A 123 35.43 4.20 29.51
N ARG A 124 35.30 4.02 30.82
CA ARG A 124 35.79 4.99 31.81
C ARG A 124 37.30 5.10 31.76
#